data_AF-A0A356HW15-F1
#
_entry.id   AF-A0A356HW15-F1
#
_cell.length_a   1.000
_cell.length_b   1.000
_cell.length_c   1.000
_cell.angle_alpha   90.00
_cell.angle_beta   90.00
_cell.angle_gamma   90.00
#
_symmetry.space_group_name_H-M   'P 1'
#
loop_
_entity.id
_entity.type
_entity.pdbx_description
1 polymer ?
#
loop_
_entity_poly.entity_id
_entity_poly.type
_entity_poly.pdbx_seq_one_letter_code
_entity_poly.pdbx_strand_id
1 'polypeptide(L)' 'ISTNGICVVAGKDALFITELQPENKNRMSASEFIKGYKIVKGQIFN' A
#
# COMPACT_ATOMS: atom_id res chain seq x y z
N ILE A 1 3.77 -6.82 0.74
CA ILE A 1 3.44 -6.20 2.05
C ILE A 1 4.58 -6.45 3.00
N SER A 2 5.14 -5.36 3.54
CA SER A 2 6.06 -5.37 4.67
C SER A 2 5.50 -4.44 5.76
N THR A 3 6.07 -4.48 6.96
CA THR A 3 5.64 -3.64 8.09
C THR A 3 5.77 -2.13 7.80
N ASN A 4 6.62 -1.76 6.84
CA ASN A 4 6.99 -0.38 6.55
C ASN A 4 6.42 0.15 5.22
N GLY A 5 5.71 -0.68 4.46
CA GLY A 5 5.19 -0.25 3.16
C GLY A 5 4.54 -1.32 2.29
N ILE A 6 4.02 -0.87 1.17
CA ILE A 6 3.36 -1.70 0.15
C ILE A 6 4.27 -1.74 -1.08
N CYS A 7 4.81 -2.93 -1.37
CA CYS A 7 5.55 -3.17 -2.60
C CYS A 7 4.57 -3.60 -3.69
N VAL A 8 4.54 -2.84 -4.79
CA VAL A 8 3.68 -3.08 -5.96
C VAL A 8 4.58 -3.29 -7.16
N VAL A 9 4.46 -4.46 -7.81
CA VAL A 9 5.16 -4.70 -9.07
C VAL A 9 4.47 -3.88 -10.15
N ALA A 10 5.25 -3.10 -10.88
CA ALA A 10 4.85 -2.37 -12.08
C ALA A 10 5.52 -3.02 -13.31
N GLY A 11 5.30 -2.46 -14.50
CA GLY A 11 5.68 -3.12 -15.76
C GLY A 11 7.16 -3.53 -15.87
N LYS A 12 8.09 -2.74 -15.31
CA LYS A 12 9.54 -3.05 -15.31
C LYS A 12 10.09 -3.31 -13.93
N ASP A 13 9.73 -2.49 -12.96
CA ASP A 13 10.28 -2.49 -11.61
C ASP A 13 9.15 -2.51 -10.56
N ALA A 14 9.50 -2.40 -9.27
CA ALA A 14 8.52 -2.28 -8.20
C ALA A 14 8.49 -0.86 -7.63
N LEU A 15 7.28 -0.40 -7.29
CA LEU A 15 7.06 0.81 -6.51
C LEU A 15 6.88 0.45 -5.04
N PHE A 16 7.61 1.12 -4.16
CA PHE A 16 7.47 0.97 -2.72
C PHE A 16 6.68 2.15 -2.14
N ILE A 17 5.41 1.93 -1.84
CA ILE A 17 4.50 2.94 -1.31
C ILE A 17 4.68 3.01 0.21
N THR A 18 5.11 4.17 0.69
CA THR A 18 5.31 4.48 2.12
C THR A 18 4.20 5.38 2.68
N GLU A 19 3.51 6.13 1.82
CA GLU A 19 2.37 6.99 2.17
C GLU A 19 1.27 6.87 1.13
N LEU A 20 0.02 6.98 1.58
CA LEU A 20 -1.13 7.02 0.68
C LEU A 20 -2.32 7.77 1.31
N GLN A 21 -3.31 8.10 0.50
CA GLN A 21 -4.56 8.69 0.93
C GLN A 21 -5.73 7.85 0.38
N PRO A 22 -6.38 7.04 1.22
CA PRO A 22 -7.62 6.38 0.83
C PRO A 22 -8.72 7.41 0.52
N GLU A 23 -9.69 7.02 -0.30
CA GLU A 23 -10.84 7.85 -0.60
C GLU A 23 -11.55 8.28 0.70
N ASN A 24 -11.90 9.57 0.82
CA ASN A 24 -12.56 10.15 1.99
C ASN A 24 -11.79 10.02 3.32
N LYS A 25 -10.46 9.82 3.27
CA LYS A 25 -9.57 9.82 4.44
C LYS A 25 -8.43 10.81 4.24
N ASN A 26 -7.79 11.19 5.34
CA ASN A 26 -6.55 11.96 5.31
C ASN A 26 -5.39 11.09 4.80
N ARG A 27 -4.35 11.74 4.27
CA ARG A 27 -3.05 11.11 4.01
C ARG A 27 -2.57 10.41 5.29
N MET A 28 -2.04 9.20 5.12
CA MET A 28 -1.49 8.39 6.21
C MET A 28 -0.30 7.56 5.74
N SER A 29 0.44 7.03 6.70
CA SER A 29 1.53 6.09 6.40
C SER A 29 0.97 4.75 5.93
N ALA A 30 1.76 4.04 5.10
CA ALA A 30 1.40 2.70 4.67
C ALA A 30 1.28 1.71 5.84
N SER A 31 2.04 1.92 6.92
CA SER A 31 1.96 1.08 8.12
C SER A 31 0.64 1.27 8.88
N GLU A 32 0.12 2.50 8.97
CA GLU A 32 -1.21 2.79 9.50
C GLU A 32 -2.30 2.17 8.61
N PHE A 33 -2.16 2.31 7.29
CA PHE A 33 -3.09 1.72 6.34
C PHE A 33 -3.15 0.18 6.48
N ILE A 34 -2.01 -0.51 6.55
CA ILE A 34 -1.96 -1.98 6.66
C ILE A 34 -2.65 -2.49 7.93
N LYS A 35 -2.64 -1.73 9.03
CA LYS A 35 -3.32 -2.11 10.28
C LYS A 35 -4.84 -2.06 10.16
N GLY A 36 -5.37 -1.07 9.43
CA GLY A 36 -6.81 -0.84 9.30
C GLY A 36 -7.46 -1.50 8.10
N TYR A 37 -6.68 -1.80 7.05
CA TYR A 37 -7.18 -2.28 5.77
C TYR A 37 -6.66 -3.67 5.43
N LYS A 38 -7.56 -4.57 5.05
CA LYS A 38 -7.22 -5.95 4.68
C LYS A 38 -6.67 -5.99 3.24
N ILE A 39 -5.39 -5.68 3.09
CA ILE A 39 -4.65 -6.00 1.88
C ILE A 39 -3.84 -7.28 2.05
N VAL A 40 -3.73 -8.08 1.00
CA VAL A 40 -3.00 -9.37 1.02
C VAL A 40 -1.85 -9.39 0.01
N LYS A 41 -0.82 -10.20 0.27
CA LYS A 41 0.27 -10.40 -0.70
C LYS A 41 -0.32 -11.01 -1.98
N GLY A 42 0.05 -10.46 -3.14
CA GLY A 42 -0.46 -10.90 -4.44
C GLY A 42 -1.77 -10.25 -4.88
N GLN A 43 -2.35 -9.37 -4.07
CA GLN A 43 -3.50 -8.57 -4.48
C GLN A 43 -3.14 -7.64 -5.65
N ILE A 44 -4.01 -7.60 -6.65
CA ILE A 44 -3.88 -6.73 -7.84
C ILE A 44 -4.76 -5.49 -7.62
N PHE A 45 -4.21 -4.32 -7.92
CA PHE A 45 -4.93 -3.04 -7.93
C PHE A 45 -5.35 -2.74 -9.36
N ASN A 46 -6.64 -2.43 -9.57
CA ASN A 46 -7.21 -2.02 -10.85
C ASN A 46 -7.55 -0.53 -10.84
#